data_AF-A0A5C6PLN4-F1
#
_entry.id   AF-A0A5C6PLN4-F1
#
_cell.length_a   1.000
_cell.length_b   1.000
_cell.length_c   1.000
_cell.angle_alpha   90.00
_cell.angle_beta   90.00
_cell.angle_gamma   90.00
#
_symmetry.space_group_name_H-M   'P 1'
#
loop_
_entity.id
_entity.type
_entity.pdbx_description
1 polymer ?
#
loop_
_entity_poly.entity_id
_entity_poly.type
_entity_poly.pdbx_seq_one_letter_code
_entity_poly.pdbx_strand_id
1 'polypeptide(L)'
;MRPVCRCSDVIIPKKKLPVQQLGIIMPSAVMMEENFDKLLDQCETQELEAPGGIATPQVYAQLLSLYFLHNDMNNARYLWKRTPQAIKSANPELTAIWAVGQRIWQRDFPGIYTAIAAFQWSENILPVMEALRAQSTVSDLAKRIQSAHWDM
;
A
#
# COMPACT_ATOMS: atom_id res chain seq x y z
N MET A 1 57.67 -33.02 -8.89
CA MET A 1 57.74 -31.87 -9.81
C MET A 1 56.36 -31.19 -9.89
N ARG A 2 56.15 -30.15 -9.08
CA ARG A 2 55.17 -29.05 -9.35
C ARG A 2 55.80 -28.15 -10.44
N PRO A 3 55.10 -27.24 -11.16
CA PRO A 3 53.94 -26.42 -10.76
C PRO A 3 52.91 -26.30 -11.94
N VAL A 4 51.85 -25.48 -12.03
CA VAL A 4 51.51 -24.12 -11.56
C VAL A 4 49.97 -24.02 -11.61
N CYS A 5 49.35 -23.46 -10.57
CA CYS A 5 47.95 -23.04 -10.58
C CYS A 5 47.73 -21.93 -11.60
N ARG A 6 46.74 -22.04 -12.49
CA ARG A 6 46.26 -20.90 -13.28
C ARG A 6 44.87 -20.52 -12.78
N CYS A 7 44.82 -19.55 -11.87
CA CYS A 7 43.67 -18.68 -11.75
C CYS A 7 43.52 -17.97 -13.08
N SER A 8 42.47 -18.29 -13.83
CA SER A 8 42.03 -17.46 -14.94
C SER A 8 41.06 -16.45 -14.37
N ASP A 9 41.57 -15.24 -14.15
CA ASP A 9 40.80 -14.04 -13.85
C ASP A 9 39.76 -13.82 -14.96
N VAL A 10 38.50 -14.11 -14.65
CA VAL A 10 37.37 -13.67 -15.49
C VAL A 10 37.17 -12.19 -15.21
N ILE A 11 37.88 -11.38 -15.98
CA ILE A 11 37.67 -9.94 -16.09
C ILE A 11 36.30 -9.73 -16.75
N ILE A 12 35.29 -9.40 -15.95
CA ILE A 12 33.98 -8.98 -16.46
C ILE A 12 34.11 -7.54 -16.97
N PRO A 13 33.91 -7.26 -18.27
CA PRO A 13 33.99 -5.90 -18.79
C PRO A 13 32.81 -5.08 -18.25
N LYS A 14 33.13 -3.99 -17.54
CA LYS A 14 32.16 -2.96 -17.13
C LYS A 14 31.55 -2.33 -18.37
N LYS A 15 30.37 -2.80 -18.78
CA LYS A 15 29.54 -2.11 -19.77
C LYS A 15 29.10 -0.78 -19.18
N LYS A 16 29.70 0.29 -19.70
CA LYS A 16 29.35 1.69 -19.46
C LYS A 16 27.97 1.91 -20.09
N LEU A 17 26.91 1.95 -19.28
CA LEU A 17 25.60 2.36 -19.76
C LEU A 17 25.62 3.88 -19.99
N PRO A 18 25.16 4.37 -21.15
CA PRO A 18 25.10 5.80 -21.44
C PRO A 18 24.01 6.47 -20.60
N VAL A 19 24.42 7.52 -19.88
CA VAL A 19 23.54 8.45 -19.16
C VAL A 19 22.92 9.39 -20.18
N GLN A 20 21.78 9.00 -20.76
CA GLN A 20 20.94 9.90 -21.55
C GLN A 20 19.46 9.63 -21.29
N GLN A 21 18.73 10.73 -21.19
CA GLN A 21 17.28 10.86 -21.05
C GLN A 21 16.69 10.83 -19.63
N LEU A 22 16.88 11.91 -18.87
CA LEU A 22 15.92 12.34 -17.86
C LEU A 22 15.11 13.50 -18.44
N GLY A 23 14.15 13.15 -19.28
CA GLY A 23 13.08 14.02 -19.74
C GLY A 23 11.79 13.22 -19.73
N ILE A 24 10.85 13.65 -18.85
CA ILE A 24 9.47 13.17 -18.73
C ILE A 24 9.43 11.74 -18.13
N ILE A 25 8.90 11.53 -16.93
CA ILE A 25 7.49 11.50 -16.58
C ILE A 25 7.39 11.83 -15.07
N MET A 26 6.70 12.91 -14.68
CA MET A 26 6.11 12.94 -13.34
C MET A 26 5.11 11.77 -13.29
N PRO A 27 5.31 10.77 -12.43
CA PRO A 27 4.56 9.52 -12.53
C PRO A 27 3.08 9.78 -12.26
N SER A 28 2.21 9.17 -13.06
CA SER A 28 0.75 9.08 -12.86
C SER A 28 0.31 8.70 -11.45
N ALA A 29 1.22 8.30 -10.56
CA ALA A 29 0.99 8.12 -9.14
C ALA A 29 0.50 9.41 -8.44
N VAL A 30 1.00 10.60 -8.82
CA VAL A 30 0.60 11.88 -8.18
C VAL A 30 -0.84 12.27 -8.57
N MET A 31 -1.27 11.93 -9.78
CA MET A 31 -2.64 12.18 -10.26
C MET A 31 -3.68 11.23 -9.64
N MET A 32 -3.23 10.09 -9.10
CA MET A 32 -4.11 9.13 -8.42
C MET A 32 -4.38 9.57 -6.97
N GLU A 33 -3.39 10.17 -6.30
CA GLU A 33 -3.48 10.63 -4.91
C GLU A 33 -4.56 11.71 -4.72
N GLU A 34 -4.58 12.75 -5.56
CA GLU A 34 -5.63 13.78 -5.54
C GLU A 34 -7.04 13.22 -5.81
N ASN A 35 -7.13 12.10 -6.52
CA ASN A 35 -8.40 11.43 -6.78
C ASN A 35 -8.84 10.58 -5.58
N PHE A 36 -7.91 10.00 -4.83
CA PHE A 36 -8.20 9.25 -3.61
C PHE A 36 -8.63 10.17 -2.46
N ASP A 37 -8.03 11.36 -2.32
CA ASP A 37 -8.48 12.37 -1.34
C ASP A 37 -9.94 12.75 -1.57
N LYS A 38 -10.30 13.06 -2.82
CA LYS A 38 -11.69 13.40 -3.18
C LYS A 38 -12.65 12.22 -2.97
N LEU A 39 -12.20 10.99 -3.24
CA LEU A 39 -12.99 9.79 -2.98
C LEU A 39 -13.19 9.56 -1.47
N LEU A 40 -12.18 9.86 -0.66
CA LEU A 40 -12.29 9.78 0.81
C LEU A 40 -13.33 10.77 1.31
N ASP A 41 -13.25 12.04 0.91
CA ASP A 41 -14.23 13.07 1.29
C ASP A 41 -15.67 12.68 0.91
N GLN A 42 -15.84 12.10 -0.29
CA GLN A 42 -17.14 11.60 -0.75
C GLN A 42 -17.63 10.43 0.12
N CYS A 43 -16.76 9.48 0.46
CA CYS A 43 -17.11 8.35 1.30
C CYS A 43 -17.43 8.79 2.73
N GLU A 44 -16.71 9.77 3.29
CA GLU A 44 -16.99 10.37 4.60
C GLU A 44 -18.35 11.07 4.60
N THR A 45 -18.62 11.87 3.56
CA THR A 45 -19.93 12.54 3.41
C THR A 45 -21.06 11.51 3.31
N GLN A 46 -20.87 10.45 2.52
CA GLN A 46 -21.86 9.36 2.41
C GLN A 46 -22.05 8.60 3.73
N GLU A 47 -21.02 8.48 4.56
CA GLU A 47 -21.13 7.86 5.89
C GLU A 47 -21.97 8.73 6.83
N LEU A 48 -21.77 10.05 6.79
CA LEU A 48 -22.49 11.03 7.61
C LEU A 48 -23.93 11.26 7.15
N GLU A 49 -24.19 11.25 5.84
CA GLU A 49 -25.52 11.44 5.24
C GLU A 49 -26.34 10.14 5.20
N ALA A 50 -25.76 9.01 5.63
CA ALA A 50 -26.43 7.72 5.58
C ALA A 50 -27.73 7.73 6.41
N PRO A 51 -28.90 7.42 5.80
CA PRO A 51 -30.17 7.41 6.50
C PRO A 51 -30.16 6.30 7.57
N GLY A 52 -30.16 6.70 8.84
CA GLY A 52 -30.10 5.79 9.98
C GLY A 52 -28.72 5.65 10.64
N GLY A 53 -27.72 6.45 10.22
CA GLY A 53 -26.39 6.49 10.85
C GLY A 53 -25.55 5.23 10.64
N ILE A 54 -25.94 4.38 9.70
CA ILE A 54 -25.21 3.16 9.32
C ILE A 54 -25.14 3.13 7.78
N ALA A 55 -23.95 3.32 7.24
CA ALA A 55 -23.70 3.33 5.80
C ALA A 55 -23.71 1.92 5.19
N THR A 56 -23.65 1.85 3.86
CA THR A 56 -23.54 0.57 3.17
C THR A 56 -22.19 -0.09 3.51
N PRO A 57 -22.14 -1.43 3.61
CA PRO A 57 -20.89 -2.14 3.90
C PRO A 57 -19.75 -1.86 2.93
N GLN A 58 -20.10 -1.58 1.67
CA GLN A 58 -19.18 -1.21 0.60
C GLN A 58 -18.48 0.12 0.88
N VAL A 59 -19.24 1.13 1.34
CA VAL A 59 -18.66 2.43 1.74
C VAL A 59 -17.68 2.25 2.89
N TYR A 60 -18.01 1.44 3.90
CA TYR A 60 -17.07 1.15 5.00
C TYR A 60 -15.79 0.46 4.52
N ALA A 61 -15.90 -0.43 3.54
CA ALA A 61 -14.75 -1.12 2.96
C ALA A 61 -13.83 -0.15 2.19
N GLN A 62 -14.42 0.75 1.40
CA GLN A 62 -13.68 1.81 0.70
C GLN A 62 -13.03 2.78 1.67
N LEU A 63 -13.79 3.31 2.65
CA LEU A 63 -13.32 4.26 3.65
C LEU A 63 -12.13 3.70 4.45
N LEU A 64 -12.22 2.44 4.87
CA LEU A 64 -11.15 1.78 5.62
C LEU A 64 -9.88 1.61 4.77
N SER A 65 -10.04 1.23 3.50
CA SER A 65 -8.92 1.06 2.57
C SER A 65 -8.22 2.39 2.27
N LEU A 66 -9.01 3.47 2.09
CA LEU A 66 -8.48 4.81 1.89
C LEU A 66 -7.73 5.31 3.12
N TYR A 67 -8.25 5.14 4.34
CA TYR A 67 -7.50 5.51 5.55
C TYR A 67 -6.14 4.82 5.66
N PHE A 68 -6.03 3.56 5.23
CA PHE A 68 -4.72 2.89 5.20
C PHE A 68 -3.78 3.50 4.16
N LEU A 69 -4.31 3.96 3.03
CA LEU A 69 -3.54 4.66 2.00
C LEU A 69 -3.03 6.02 2.49
N HIS A 70 -3.82 6.75 3.29
CA HIS A 70 -3.41 8.01 3.93
C HIS A 70 -2.55 7.79 5.19
N ASN A 71 -2.25 6.54 5.54
CA ASN A 71 -1.47 6.18 6.74
C ASN A 71 -2.16 6.60 8.08
N ASP A 72 -3.48 6.80 8.06
CA ASP A 72 -4.29 7.18 9.23
C ASP A 72 -4.84 5.97 9.99
N MET A 73 -3.92 5.21 10.60
CA MET A 73 -4.24 3.97 11.30
C MET A 73 -5.19 4.16 12.50
N ASN A 74 -5.16 5.33 13.13
CA ASN A 74 -6.03 5.64 14.28
C ASN A 74 -7.50 5.77 13.85
N ASN A 75 -7.76 6.51 12.77
CA ASN A 75 -9.11 6.70 12.22
C ASN A 75 -9.67 5.37 11.73
N ALA A 76 -8.87 4.59 11.01
CA ALA A 76 -9.23 3.23 10.60
C ALA A 76 -9.64 2.34 11.80
N ARG A 77 -8.92 2.41 12.92
CA ARG A 77 -9.25 1.65 14.15
C ARG A 77 -10.54 2.14 14.81
N TYR A 78 -10.79 3.44 14.85
CA TYR A 78 -12.03 4.00 15.39
C TYR A 78 -13.23 3.65 14.50
N LEU A 79 -13.05 3.65 13.18
CA LEU A 79 -14.04 3.17 12.23
C LEU A 79 -14.36 1.70 12.50
N TRP A 80 -13.34 0.83 12.56
CA TRP A 80 -13.56 -0.60 12.83
C TRP A 80 -14.28 -0.87 14.15
N LYS A 81 -14.03 -0.07 15.19
CA LYS A 81 -14.72 -0.21 16.48
C LYS A 81 -16.19 0.21 16.41
N ARG A 82 -16.53 1.27 15.67
CA ARG A 82 -17.93 1.75 15.55
C ARG A 82 -18.78 0.88 14.64
N THR A 83 -18.18 0.22 13.64
CA THR A 83 -18.93 -0.60 12.69
C THR A 83 -19.63 -1.77 13.40
N PRO A 84 -20.97 -1.89 13.28
CA PRO A 84 -21.75 -2.97 13.89
C PRO A 84 -21.28 -4.36 13.46
N GLN A 85 -21.41 -5.34 14.35
CA GLN A 85 -21.00 -6.72 14.05
C GLN A 85 -21.79 -7.32 12.87
N ALA A 86 -23.04 -6.91 12.67
CA ALA A 86 -23.86 -7.33 11.53
C ALA A 86 -23.19 -7.03 10.19
N ILE A 87 -22.53 -5.87 10.04
CA ILE A 87 -21.83 -5.48 8.81
C ILE A 87 -20.55 -6.29 8.63
N LYS A 88 -19.80 -6.52 9.72
CA LYS A 88 -18.56 -7.32 9.72
C LYS A 88 -18.83 -8.76 9.29
N SER A 89 -19.91 -9.36 9.79
CA SER A 89 -20.31 -10.71 9.43
C SER A 89 -20.93 -10.80 8.03
N ALA A 90 -21.57 -9.73 7.55
CA ALA A 90 -22.15 -9.69 6.21
C ALA A 90 -21.10 -9.58 5.10
N ASN A 91 -19.93 -8.96 5.37
CA ASN A 91 -18.92 -8.69 4.34
C ASN A 91 -17.55 -9.23 4.75
N PRO A 92 -17.11 -10.37 4.16
CA PRO A 92 -15.77 -10.90 4.42
C PRO A 92 -14.68 -9.97 3.89
N GLU A 93 -14.99 -9.15 2.86
CA GLU A 93 -14.06 -8.14 2.33
C GLU A 93 -13.59 -7.19 3.44
N LEU A 94 -14.50 -6.66 4.24
CA LEU A 94 -14.18 -5.71 5.31
C LEU A 94 -13.21 -6.32 6.34
N THR A 95 -13.40 -7.59 6.67
CA THR A 95 -12.53 -8.33 7.59
C THR A 95 -11.15 -8.58 6.97
N ALA A 96 -11.09 -8.86 5.67
CA ALA A 96 -9.82 -9.00 4.95
C ALA A 96 -9.05 -7.67 4.90
N ILE A 97 -9.72 -6.55 4.63
CA ILE A 97 -9.13 -5.20 4.65
C ILE A 97 -8.53 -4.91 6.03
N TRP A 98 -9.27 -5.20 7.09
CA TRP A 98 -8.78 -5.04 8.45
C TRP A 98 -7.55 -5.92 8.75
N ALA A 99 -7.51 -7.16 8.25
CA ALA A 99 -6.35 -8.04 8.38
C ALA A 99 -5.10 -7.48 7.66
N VAL A 100 -5.27 -6.89 6.47
CA VAL A 100 -4.20 -6.15 5.77
C VAL A 100 -3.73 -4.98 6.65
N GLY A 101 -4.65 -4.18 7.18
CA GLY A 101 -4.36 -3.08 8.10
C GLY A 101 -3.56 -3.49 9.34
N GLN A 102 -3.83 -4.67 9.91
CA GLN A 102 -3.05 -5.20 11.02
C GLN A 102 -1.59 -5.48 10.65
N ARG A 103 -1.33 -5.98 9.43
CA ARG A 103 0.04 -6.19 8.93
C ARG A 103 0.76 -4.88 8.67
N ILE A 104 0.04 -3.88 8.15
CA ILE A 104 0.55 -2.51 8.02
C ILE A 104 0.97 -1.97 9.39
N TRP A 105 0.13 -2.15 10.42
CA TRP A 105 0.45 -1.71 11.78
C TRP A 105 1.70 -2.41 12.34
N GLN A 106 1.83 -3.71 12.10
CA GLN A 106 3.02 -4.48 12.50
C GLN A 106 4.26 -4.16 11.66
N ARG A 107 4.13 -3.34 10.60
CA ARG A 107 5.16 -3.07 9.59
C ARG A 107 5.69 -4.36 8.95
N ASP A 108 4.82 -5.37 8.86
CA ASP A 108 5.12 -6.65 8.22
C ASP A 108 4.88 -6.53 6.72
N PHE A 109 5.84 -5.90 6.02
CA PHE A 109 5.76 -5.69 4.56
C PHE A 109 5.49 -6.97 3.76
N PRO A 110 6.25 -8.07 3.91
CA PRO A 110 5.95 -9.30 3.18
C PRO A 110 4.55 -9.85 3.53
N GLY A 111 4.11 -9.67 4.77
CA GLY A 111 2.75 -10.01 5.21
C GLY A 111 1.64 -9.19 4.52
N ILE A 112 1.89 -7.92 4.20
CA ILE A 112 0.92 -7.08 3.48
C ILE A 112 0.66 -7.64 2.08
N TYR A 113 1.71 -7.95 1.31
CA TYR A 113 1.54 -8.48 -0.05
C TYR A 113 0.80 -9.82 -0.06
N THR A 114 1.15 -10.71 0.88
CA THR A 114 0.49 -12.02 0.99
C THR A 114 -0.98 -11.87 1.40
N ALA A 115 -1.30 -10.95 2.31
CA ALA A 115 -2.67 -10.68 2.70
C ALA A 115 -3.49 -10.05 1.56
N ILE A 116 -2.91 -9.12 0.80
CA ILE A 116 -3.57 -8.50 -0.36
C ILE A 116 -3.80 -9.54 -1.46
N ALA A 117 -2.83 -10.41 -1.74
CA ALA A 117 -2.96 -11.44 -2.77
C ALA A 117 -3.87 -12.61 -2.34
N ALA A 118 -4.10 -12.80 -1.05
CA ALA A 118 -4.92 -13.89 -0.52
C ALA A 118 -6.44 -13.68 -0.73
N PHE A 119 -6.88 -12.46 -0.99
CA PHE A 119 -8.30 -12.12 -1.11
C PHE A 119 -8.62 -11.53 -2.48
N GLN A 120 -9.80 -11.87 -3.04
CA GLN A 120 -10.30 -11.29 -4.29
C GLN A 120 -11.06 -10.01 -3.96
N TRP A 121 -10.48 -8.86 -4.29
CA TRP A 121 -11.07 -7.54 -4.04
C TRP A 121 -12.11 -7.18 -5.11
N SER A 122 -13.18 -6.51 -4.71
CA SER A 122 -14.12 -5.88 -5.62
C SER A 122 -13.45 -4.77 -6.45
N GLU A 123 -13.95 -4.53 -7.68
CA GLU A 123 -13.36 -3.58 -8.63
C GLU A 123 -13.22 -2.15 -8.07
N ASN A 124 -14.05 -1.79 -7.09
CA ASN A 124 -14.02 -0.49 -6.41
C ASN A 124 -12.87 -0.36 -5.40
N ILE A 125 -12.41 -1.47 -4.82
CA ILE A 125 -11.39 -1.50 -3.76
C ILE A 125 -10.03 -1.90 -4.33
N LEU A 126 -10.03 -2.70 -5.41
CA LEU A 126 -8.84 -3.11 -6.14
C LEU A 126 -7.85 -1.96 -6.41
N PRO A 127 -8.25 -0.80 -6.99
CA PRO A 127 -7.31 0.29 -7.26
C PRO A 127 -6.67 0.86 -5.99
N VAL A 128 -7.41 0.91 -4.88
CA VAL A 128 -6.89 1.38 -3.58
C VAL A 128 -5.88 0.38 -3.01
N MET A 129 -6.16 -0.92 -3.11
CA MET A 129 -5.26 -1.98 -2.66
C MET A 129 -3.98 -2.06 -3.50
N GLU A 130 -4.07 -1.82 -4.81
CA GLU A 130 -2.89 -1.75 -5.67
C GLU A 130 -2.03 -0.53 -5.37
N ALA A 131 -2.66 0.62 -5.10
CA ALA A 131 -1.96 1.82 -4.65
C ALA A 131 -1.28 1.58 -3.31
N LEU A 132 -1.96 0.93 -2.37
CA LEU A 132 -1.41 0.57 -1.05
C LEU A 132 -0.22 -0.41 -1.18
N ARG A 133 -0.34 -1.40 -2.06
CA ARG A 133 0.76 -2.31 -2.42
C ARG A 133 1.97 -1.51 -2.94
N ALA A 134 1.75 -0.59 -3.88
CA ALA A 134 2.82 0.23 -4.45
C ALA A 134 3.47 1.12 -3.38
N GLN A 135 2.70 1.76 -2.50
CA GLN A 135 3.23 2.55 -1.40
C GLN A 135 4.10 1.71 -0.45
N SER A 136 3.68 0.49 -0.11
CA SER A 136 4.47 -0.40 0.76
C SER A 136 5.79 -0.88 0.13
N THR A 137 5.97 -0.73 -1.19
CA THR A 137 7.24 -1.04 -1.89
C THR A 137 8.15 0.18 -1.96
N VAL A 138 7.60 1.33 -2.38
CA VAL A 138 8.38 2.50 -2.79
C VAL A 138 8.71 3.41 -1.60
N SER A 139 7.76 3.59 -0.68
CA SER A 139 7.91 4.51 0.46
C SER A 139 8.88 3.99 1.51
N ASP A 140 8.86 2.69 1.81
CA ASP A 140 9.65 2.11 2.89
C ASP A 140 11.12 1.92 2.52
N LEU A 141 11.44 1.65 1.25
CA LEU A 141 12.83 1.68 0.78
C LEU A 141 13.37 3.11 0.76
N ALA A 142 12.59 4.08 0.26
CA ALA A 142 13.02 5.48 0.21
C ALA A 142 13.22 6.08 1.62
N LYS A 143 12.29 5.84 2.56
CA LYS A 143 12.39 6.32 3.94
C LYS A 143 13.54 5.66 4.72
N ARG A 144 13.83 4.37 4.49
CA ARG A 144 14.97 3.68 5.10
C ARG A 144 16.32 4.13 4.53
N ILE A 145 16.39 4.44 3.24
CA ILE A 145 17.61 4.98 2.62
C ILE A 145 17.88 6.41 3.12
N GLN A 146 16.84 7.25 3.30
CA GLN A 146 17.00 8.60 3.84
C GLN A 146 17.35 8.65 5.33
N SER A 147 16.83 7.74 6.17
CA SER A 147 17.23 7.71 7.58
C SER A 147 18.67 7.17 7.77
N ALA A 148 19.12 6.28 6.89
CA ALA A 148 20.49 5.76 6.91
C ALA A 148 21.55 6.77 6.40
N HIS A 149 21.13 7.85 5.72
CA HIS A 149 22.04 8.85 5.16
C HIS A 149 22.49 9.93 6.16
N TRP A 150 21.87 10.01 7.36
CA TRP A 150 22.19 11.02 8.37
C TRP A 150 22.81 10.46 9.67
N ASP A 151 23.10 9.16 9.75
CA ASP A 151 23.83 8.55 10.88
C ASP A 151 25.35 8.42 10.60
N MET A 152 25.95 9.44 9.96
CA MET A 152 27.42 9.54 9.80
C MET A 152 27.93 10.97 9.89
#